data_AF-A0A0K6GV32-F1
#
_entry.id   AF-A0A0K6GV32-F1
#
_cell.length_a   1.000
_cell.length_b   1.000
_cell.length_c   1.000
_cell.angle_alpha   90.00
_cell.angle_beta   90.00
_cell.angle_gamma   90.00
#
_symmetry.space_group_name_H-M   'P 1'
#
loop_
_entity.id
_entity.type
_entity.pdbx_description
1 polymer ?
#
loop_
_entity_poly.entity_id
_entity_poly.type
_entity_poly.pdbx_seq_one_letter_code
_entity_poly.pdbx_strand_id
1 'polypeptide(L)' 'MNDLKFVFRNFSLPVPTFDHLKHFQREYERQHNVKLTNSQVLAIMLRQHQELVAGGNCDD' A
#
# COMPACT_ATOMS: atom_id res chain seq x y z
N MET A 1 -4.79 13.70 -13.82
CA MET A 1 -3.85 14.18 -12.80
C MET A 1 -4.58 14.18 -11.46
N ASN A 2 -4.38 13.13 -10.67
CA ASN A 2 -4.79 13.08 -9.26
C ASN A 2 -3.64 12.40 -8.51
N ASP A 3 -2.51 13.10 -8.41
CA ASP A 3 -1.43 12.78 -7.48
C ASP A 3 -1.94 13.05 -6.06
N LEU A 4 -2.84 12.18 -5.58
CA LEU A 4 -3.15 12.08 -4.16
C LEU A 4 -1.90 11.52 -3.49
N LYS A 5 -0.96 12.42 -3.18
CA LYS A 5 0.18 12.16 -2.34
C LYS A 5 -0.38 11.88 -0.95
N PHE A 6 -0.70 10.61 -0.66
CA PHE A 6 -1.24 10.20 0.63
C PHE A 6 -0.22 10.57 1.72
N VAL A 7 -0.52 11.60 2.50
CA VAL A 7 0.33 12.04 3.62
C VAL A 7 -0.22 11.44 4.91
N PHE A 8 0.32 10.28 5.29
CA PHE A 8 0.08 9.72 6.61
C PHE A 8 1.00 10.41 7.62
N ARG A 9 0.46 11.32 8.45
CA ARG A 9 1.25 12.06 9.45
C ARG A 9 1.60 11.23 10.68
N ASN A 10 0.64 10.48 11.20
CA ASN A 10 0.81 9.52 12.29
C ASN A 10 -0.29 8.47 12.18
N PHE A 11 0.07 7.20 12.30
CA PHE A 11 -0.88 6.10 12.33
C PHE A 11 -0.31 4.98 13.21
N SER A 12 -1.20 4.34 13.96
CA SER A 12 -0.85 3.18 14.79
C SER A 12 -1.40 1.94 14.10
N LEU A 13 -0.53 0.96 13.87
CA LEU A 13 -0.94 -0.35 13.39
C LEU A 13 -0.82 -1.36 14.53
N PRO A 14 -1.76 -2.32 14.63
CA PRO A 14 -1.51 -3.54 15.38
C PRO A 14 -0.21 -4.20 14.90
N VAL A 15 0.56 -4.80 15.82
CA VAL A 15 1.84 -5.46 15.50
C VAL A 15 1.73 -6.44 14.32
N PRO A 16 0.70 -7.32 14.24
CA PRO A 16 0.56 -8.22 13.09
C PRO A 16 0.38 -7.50 11.76
N THR A 17 -0.33 -6.36 11.77
CA THR A 17 -0.56 -5.55 10.57
C THR A 17 0.72 -4.83 10.14
N PHE A 18 1.53 -4.39 11.10
CA PHE A 18 2.85 -3.82 10.82
C PHE A 18 3.81 -4.85 10.22
N ASP A 19 3.82 -6.08 10.74
CA ASP A 19 4.64 -7.17 10.19
C ASP A 19 4.26 -7.48 8.74
N HIS A 20 2.96 -7.54 8.45
CA HIS A 20 2.46 -7.70 7.08
C HIS A 20 2.92 -6.56 6.16
N LEU A 21 2.83 -5.31 6.62
CA LEU A 21 3.31 -4.14 5.88
C LEU A 21 4.81 -4.25 5.59
N LYS A 22 5.62 -4.68 6.56
CA LYS A 22 7.06 -4.86 6.38
C LYS A 22 7.42 -6.02 5.46
N HIS A 23 6.64 -7.10 5.49
CA HIS A 23 6.80 -8.20 4.55
C HIS A 23 6.58 -7.73 3.11
N PHE A 24 5.45 -7.06 2.87
CA PHE A 24 5.13 -6.48 1.57
C PHE A 24 6.20 -5.48 1.11
N GLN A 25 6.66 -4.59 2.01
CA GLN A 25 7.71 -3.62 1.71
C GLN A 25 8.95 -4.32 1.14
N ARG A 26 9.48 -5.33 1.85
CA ARG A 26 10.71 -6.03 1.44
C ARG A 26 10.56 -6.68 0.08
N GLU A 27 9.41 -7.28 -0.17
CA GLU A 27 9.13 -7.90 -1.45
C GLU A 27 9.07 -6.88 -2.58
N TYR A 28 8.38 -5.77 -2.38
CA TYR A 28 8.28 -4.70 -3.37
C TYR A 28 9.66 -4.07 -3.66
N GLU A 29 10.44 -3.78 -2.62
CA GLU A 29 11.79 -3.24 -2.76
C GLU A 29 12.70 -4.20 -3.52
N ARG A 30 12.58 -5.52 -3.28
CA ARG A 30 13.33 -6.56 -4.01
C ARG A 30 12.94 -6.62 -5.48
N GLN A 31 11.65 -6.51 -5.81
CA GLN A 31 11.15 -6.62 -7.19
C GLN A 31 11.45 -5.37 -8.02
N HIS A 32 11.34 -4.19 -7.42
CA HIS A 32 11.45 -2.91 -8.14
C HIS A 32 12.80 -2.21 -7.94
N ASN A 33 13.68 -2.74 -7.08
CA ASN A 33 14.98 -2.17 -6.72
C ASN A 33 14.90 -0.69 -6.27
N VAL A 34 13.83 -0.35 -5.54
CA VAL A 34 13.59 0.96 -4.94
C VAL A 34 13.53 0.81 -3.43
N LYS A 35 13.71 1.91 -2.68
CA LYS A 35 13.46 1.96 -1.24
C LYS A 35 12.17 2.72 -0.97
N LEU A 36 11.33 2.18 -0.10
CA LEU A 36 10.04 2.77 0.26
C LEU A 36 9.96 3.10 1.75
N THR A 37 9.22 4.16 2.07
CA THR A 37 8.81 4.48 3.44
C THR A 37 7.53 3.74 3.81
N ASN A 38 7.27 3.55 5.11
CA ASN A 38 6.04 2.90 5.58
C ASN A 38 4.78 3.55 4.99
N SER A 39 4.76 4.88 4.92
CA SER A 39 3.65 5.66 4.37
C SER A 39 3.44 5.40 2.87
N GLN A 40 4.51 5.25 2.10
CA GLN A 40 4.42 4.91 0.68
C GLN A 40 3.95 3.47 0.49
N VAL A 41 4.45 2.54 1.29
CA VAL A 41 4.00 1.13 1.26
C VAL A 41 2.51 1.05 1.55
N LEU A 42 2.04 1.74 2.59
CA LEU A 42 0.63 1.79 2.93
C LEU A 42 -0.22 2.39 1.80
N ALA A 43 0.25 3.46 1.15
CA ALA A 43 -0.44 4.06 0.01
C ALA A 43 -0.59 3.05 -1.15
N ILE A 44 0.45 2.28 -1.45
CA ILE A 44 0.43 1.26 -2.51
C ILE A 44 -0.56 0.15 -2.15
N MET A 45 -0.49 -0.39 -0.93
CA MET A 45 -1.39 -1.45 -0.48
C MET A 45 -2.86 -1.01 -0.51
N LEU A 46 -3.16 0.21 -0.06
CA LEU A 46 -4.51 0.76 -0.09
C LEU A 46 -5.01 0.95 -1.52
N ARG A 47 -4.15 1.44 -2.42
CA ARG A 47 -4.49 1.58 -3.83
C ARG A 47 -4.77 0.22 -4.48
N GLN A 48 -3.93 -0.79 -4.25
CA GLN A 48 -4.16 -2.15 -4.76
C GLN A 48 -5.49 -2.72 -4.25
N HIS A 49 -5.82 -2.49 -2.98
CA HIS A 49 -7.09 -2.93 -2.43
C HIS A 49 -8.28 -2.17 -3.02
N GLN A 50 -8.16 -0.86 -3.23
CA GLN A 50 -9.18 -0.07 -3.92
C GLN A 50 -9.39 -0.52 -5.37
N GLU A 51 -8.33 -0.85 -6.10
CA GLU A 51 -8.42 -1.38 -7.46
C GLU A 51 -9.10 -2.76 -7.48
N LEU A 52 -8.84 -3.63 -6.49
CA LEU A 52 -9.53 -4.91 -6.34
C LEU A 52 -11.01 -4.76 -5.97
N VAL A 53 -11.35 -3.80 -5.11
CA VAL A 53 -12.74 -3.54 -4.69
C VAL A 53 -13.52 -2.80 -5.77
N ALA A 54 -12.90 -1.85 -6.47
CA ALA A 54 -13.52 -1.09 -7.56
C ALA A 54 -13.61 -1.92 -8.85
N GLY A 55 -12.69 -2.85 -9.08
CA GLY A 55 -12.74 -3.84 -10.16
C GLY A 55 -13.77 -4.96 -9.94
N GLY A 56 -14.48 -4.95 -8.81
CA GLY A 56 -15.61 -5.86 -8.54
C GLY A 56 -16.95 -5.42 -9.12
N ASN A 57 -16.99 -4.38 -9.98
CA ASN A 57 -18.24 -3.86 -10.54
C ASN A 57 -18.19 -3.59 -12.06
N CYS A 58 -17.58 -4.51 -12.82
CA CYS A 58 -17.74 -4.71 -14.28
C CYS A 58 -17.39 -6.21 -14.50
N ASP A 59 -18.20 -7.14 -15.03
CA ASP A 59 -19.34 -7.11 -15.96
C ASP A 59 -20.22 -8.37 -15.76
N ASP A 60 -21.49 -8.24 -16.21
CA ASP A 60 -22.61 -9.19 -16.42
C ASP A 60 -23.47 -9.65 -15.22
#